data_AF-A0AAU5LNX2-F1
#
_entry.id   AF-A0AAU5LNX2-F1
#
_cell.length_a   1.000
_cell.length_b   1.000
_cell.length_c   1.000
_cell.angle_alpha   90.00
_cell.angle_beta   90.00
_cell.angle_gamma   90.00
#
_symmetry.space_group_name_H-M   'P 1'
#
loop_
_entity.id
_entity.type
_entity.pdbx_description
1 polymer ?
#
loop_
_entity_poly.entity_id
_entity_poly.type
_entity_poly.pdbx_seq_one_letter_code
_entity_poly.pdbx_strand_id
1 'polypeptide(L)'
;MDDLLRVFHERIRLPDADVIPGWVRETSGLVHRSYPPDPGPNACGFIESPRGLGEDPDKVIAEQRDFYAGMGMNVEWKTYDYDEPADLGARLTDAGFVPDEPETLILGHVDAVLAMPSALPSKIVLRDVHESADFRRIAELEADIWGSNRDNVHEQLATEQREFPDRLIVTVVEEVFGGPGAHCWLGAAPPGHWFREPLGWRDAAGVAAEGAVPGCTHAPGQARQGPRVRLLASGRV
;
A
#
# COMPACT_ATOMS: atom_id res chain seq x y z
N MET A 1 22.71 0.01 -4.20
CA MET A 1 21.51 -0.42 -3.46
C MET A 1 21.35 0.45 -2.22
N ASP A 2 22.38 0.52 -1.38
CA ASP A 2 22.41 1.31 -0.13
C ASP A 2 22.02 2.77 -0.32
N ASP A 3 22.46 3.41 -1.41
CA ASP A 3 22.06 4.79 -1.72
C ASP A 3 20.57 4.96 -2.02
N LEU A 4 19.95 4.00 -2.72
CA LEU A 4 18.51 4.02 -3.01
C LEU A 4 17.70 3.78 -1.74
N LEU A 5 18.13 2.84 -0.90
CA LEU A 5 17.49 2.56 0.38
C LEU A 5 17.58 3.76 1.33
N ARG A 6 18.74 4.43 1.36
CA ARG A 6 18.94 5.68 2.11
C ARG A 6 18.02 6.79 1.60
N VAL A 7 17.94 7.00 0.29
CA VAL A 7 17.04 8.01 -0.31
C VAL A 7 15.58 7.70 0.01
N PHE A 8 15.17 6.43 -0.10
CA PHE A 8 13.83 5.98 0.27
C PHE A 8 13.54 6.28 1.75
N HIS A 9 14.44 5.90 2.65
CA HIS A 9 14.30 6.17 4.08
C HIS A 9 14.23 7.68 4.39
N GLU A 10 15.09 8.49 3.78
CA GLU A 10 15.15 9.94 4.00
C GLU A 10 13.95 10.71 3.44
N ARG A 11 13.46 10.31 2.27
CA ARG A 11 12.43 11.07 1.54
C ARG A 11 11.02 10.55 1.74
N ILE A 12 10.86 9.26 2.06
CA ILE A 12 9.55 8.64 2.23
C ILE A 12 9.31 8.37 3.71
N ARG A 13 10.11 7.51 4.32
CA ARG A 13 9.82 7.02 5.67
C ARG A 13 9.96 8.09 6.76
N LEU A 14 11.10 8.79 6.83
CA LEU A 14 11.34 9.82 7.84
C LEU A 14 10.32 10.98 7.82
N PRO A 15 9.88 11.46 6.64
CA PRO A 15 8.84 12.46 6.55
C PRO A 15 7.47 11.85 6.28
N ASP A 16 7.25 10.52 6.44
CA ASP A 16 5.96 9.81 6.23
C ASP A 16 5.17 10.42 5.04
N ALA A 17 5.84 10.42 3.88
CA ALA A 17 5.43 11.16 2.69
C ALA A 17 4.37 10.43 1.86
N ASP A 18 4.19 9.14 2.13
CA ASP A 18 3.20 8.23 1.55
C ASP A 18 1.90 8.14 2.37
N VAL A 19 1.75 8.98 3.41
CA VAL A 19 0.49 9.11 4.13
C VAL A 19 -0.67 9.43 3.17
N ILE A 20 -1.80 8.74 3.39
CA ILE A 20 -3.00 8.92 2.57
C ILE A 20 -3.49 10.38 2.70
N PRO A 21 -3.72 11.10 1.59
CA PRO A 21 -4.24 12.47 1.63
C PRO A 21 -5.53 12.58 2.47
N GLY A 22 -5.58 13.61 3.32
CA GLY A 22 -6.71 13.87 4.22
C GLY A 22 -6.73 13.02 5.50
N TRP A 23 -5.83 12.06 5.66
CA TRP A 23 -5.68 11.34 6.93
C TRP A 23 -5.00 12.21 7.99
N VAL A 24 -5.36 11.96 9.25
CA VAL A 24 -4.61 12.48 10.38
C VAL A 24 -3.22 11.85 10.34
N ARG A 25 -2.20 12.68 10.52
CA ARG A 25 -0.81 12.27 10.60
C ARG A 25 -0.18 12.90 11.83
N GLU A 26 0.39 12.08 12.70
CA GLU A 26 1.04 12.56 13.91
C GLU A 26 2.26 11.72 14.30
N THR A 27 3.11 12.32 15.14
CA THR A 27 4.28 11.66 15.70
C THR A 27 4.07 11.47 17.20
N SER A 28 4.16 10.23 17.65
CA SER A 28 4.12 9.84 19.07
C SER A 28 5.52 9.38 19.48
N GLY A 29 6.27 10.26 20.15
CA GLY A 29 7.68 10.01 20.43
C GLY A 29 8.50 9.91 19.15
N LEU A 30 9.01 8.71 18.84
CA LEU A 30 9.79 8.42 17.63
C LEU A 30 8.97 7.77 16.49
N VAL A 31 7.72 7.42 16.77
CA VAL A 31 6.85 6.66 15.87
C VAL A 31 5.92 7.59 15.11
N HIS A 32 5.73 7.33 13.82
CA HIS A 32 4.69 7.95 13.00
C HIS A 32 3.45 7.08 13.05
N ARG A 33 2.28 7.73 13.13
CA ARG A 33 1.01 7.04 13.02
C ARG A 33 0.03 7.87 12.21
N SER A 34 -0.78 7.19 11.42
CA SER A 34 -1.80 7.80 10.58
C SER A 34 -3.12 7.04 10.63
N TYR A 35 -4.22 7.77 10.46
CA TYR A 35 -5.58 7.23 10.50
C TYR A 35 -6.59 8.21 9.89
N PRO A 36 -7.76 7.73 9.41
CA PRO A 36 -8.81 8.62 8.89
C PRO A 36 -9.36 9.51 10.01
N PRO A 37 -9.70 10.79 9.73
CA PRO A 37 -10.19 11.73 10.74
C PRO A 37 -11.55 11.35 11.34
N ASP A 38 -12.36 10.60 10.61
CA ASP A 38 -13.64 10.04 11.07
C ASP A 38 -13.65 8.52 10.80
N PRO A 39 -13.05 7.71 11.70
CA PRO A 39 -12.89 6.28 11.48
C PRO A 39 -14.25 5.57 11.55
N GLY A 40 -14.68 5.05 10.39
CA GLY A 40 -15.85 4.18 10.30
C GLY A 40 -15.63 2.78 10.90
N PRO A 41 -16.66 1.93 10.91
CA PRO A 41 -16.54 0.54 11.35
C PRO A 41 -15.45 -0.21 10.56
N ASN A 42 -14.56 -0.90 11.26
CA ASN A 42 -13.41 -1.62 10.69
C ASN A 42 -12.32 -0.72 10.05
N ALA A 43 -12.30 0.58 10.33
CA ALA A 43 -11.20 1.45 9.89
C ALA A 43 -9.85 0.92 10.40
N CYS A 44 -8.81 1.12 9.59
CA CYS A 44 -7.46 0.62 9.81
C CYS A 44 -6.50 1.81 9.79
N GLY A 45 -5.62 1.92 10.77
CA GLY A 45 -4.54 2.90 10.78
C GLY A 45 -3.18 2.27 10.48
N PHE A 46 -2.18 3.11 10.21
CA PHE A 46 -0.82 2.67 9.92
C PHE A 46 0.18 3.24 10.92
N ILE A 47 1.20 2.45 11.24
CA ILE A 47 2.32 2.82 12.08
C ILE A 47 3.64 2.56 11.34
N GLU A 48 4.58 3.50 11.45
CA GLU A 48 5.98 3.33 11.07
C GLU A 48 6.95 3.88 12.12
N SER A 49 8.11 3.23 12.26
CA SER A 49 9.14 3.61 13.23
C SER A 49 10.51 3.83 12.59
N PRO A 50 10.65 4.76 11.62
CA PRO A 50 11.91 4.95 10.90
C PRO A 50 13.03 5.53 11.78
N ARG A 51 12.71 6.07 12.95
CA ARG A 51 13.70 6.55 13.93
C ARG A 51 13.96 5.53 15.04
N GLY A 52 13.43 4.32 14.90
CA GLY A 52 13.39 3.28 15.91
C GLY A 52 12.41 3.57 17.05
N LEU A 53 12.54 2.81 18.14
CA LEU A 53 11.61 2.85 19.29
C LEU A 53 12.20 3.44 20.58
N GLY A 54 13.48 3.79 20.59
CA GLY A 54 14.15 4.36 21.77
C GLY A 54 14.48 3.32 22.84
N GLU A 55 14.55 3.76 24.10
CA GLU A 55 15.06 2.94 25.22
C GLU A 55 14.08 1.87 25.73
N ASP A 56 12.78 2.06 25.54
CA ASP A 56 11.73 1.14 26.00
C ASP A 56 10.77 0.77 24.85
N PRO A 57 11.20 -0.09 23.92
CA PRO A 57 10.42 -0.46 22.74
C PRO A 57 9.05 -1.07 23.07
N ASP A 58 9.00 -1.92 24.09
CA ASP A 58 7.79 -2.69 24.42
C ASP A 58 6.69 -1.77 24.96
N LYS A 59 7.08 -0.74 25.74
CA LYS A 59 6.16 0.31 26.17
C LYS A 59 5.62 1.11 24.99
N VAL A 60 6.47 1.52 24.05
CA VAL A 60 6.04 2.27 22.86
C VAL A 60 5.07 1.45 22.02
N ILE A 61 5.34 0.17 21.81
CA ILE A 61 4.45 -0.75 21.08
C ILE A 61 3.09 -0.86 21.78
N ALA A 62 3.08 -1.07 23.10
CA ALA A 62 1.85 -1.16 23.88
C ALA A 62 1.02 0.13 23.80
N GLU A 63 1.66 1.30 23.91
CA GLU A 63 0.99 2.60 23.79
C GLU A 63 0.30 2.78 22.44
N GLN A 64 0.93 2.37 21.34
CA GLN A 64 0.31 2.49 20.01
C GLN A 64 -0.83 1.48 19.84
N ARG A 65 -0.66 0.23 20.27
CA ARG A 65 -1.74 -0.78 20.24
C ARG A 65 -2.97 -0.27 20.99
N ASP A 66 -2.77 0.24 22.20
CA ASP A 66 -3.85 0.68 23.08
C ASP A 66 -4.52 1.96 22.54
N PHE A 67 -3.78 2.85 21.87
CA PHE A 67 -4.32 4.01 21.17
C PHE A 67 -5.35 3.61 20.10
N TYR A 68 -5.00 2.70 19.18
CA TYR A 68 -5.91 2.24 18.14
C TYR A 68 -7.07 1.41 18.69
N ALA A 69 -6.81 0.56 19.69
CA ALA A 69 -7.85 -0.20 20.37
C ALA A 69 -8.87 0.72 21.07
N GLY A 70 -8.43 1.83 21.66
CA GLY A 70 -9.29 2.84 22.27
C GLY A 70 -10.20 3.55 21.28
N MET A 71 -9.80 3.63 20.01
CA MET A 71 -10.62 4.14 18.90
C MET A 71 -11.49 3.05 18.24
N GLY A 72 -11.39 1.80 18.68
CA GLY A 72 -12.08 0.66 18.05
C GLY A 72 -11.58 0.35 16.64
N MET A 73 -10.36 0.78 16.32
CA MET A 73 -9.73 0.62 15.01
C MET A 73 -8.83 -0.61 14.95
N ASN A 74 -8.71 -1.19 13.75
CA ASN A 74 -7.59 -2.07 13.43
C ASN A 74 -6.33 -1.23 13.20
N VAL A 75 -5.16 -1.85 13.33
CA VAL A 75 -3.89 -1.18 13.03
C VAL A 75 -2.92 -2.13 12.37
N GLU A 76 -2.15 -1.57 11.45
CA GLU A 76 -1.05 -2.21 10.78
C GLU A 76 0.26 -1.50 11.11
N TRP A 77 1.28 -2.27 11.48
CA TRP A 77 2.64 -1.76 11.62
C TRP A 77 3.47 -2.19 10.41
N LYS A 78 3.94 -1.23 9.62
CA LYS A 78 4.82 -1.52 8.47
C LYS A 78 6.25 -1.65 8.97
N THR A 79 6.88 -2.78 8.68
CA THR A 79 8.24 -3.07 9.12
C THR A 79 9.16 -3.37 7.95
N TYR A 80 10.41 -2.99 8.14
CA TYR A 80 11.50 -3.26 7.20
C TYR A 80 12.59 -4.01 7.95
N ASP A 81 13.27 -4.93 7.27
CA ASP A 81 14.32 -5.76 7.85
C ASP A 81 15.50 -4.98 8.47
N TYR A 82 15.62 -3.69 8.15
CA TYR A 82 16.63 -2.78 8.70
C TYR A 82 16.10 -1.88 9.82
N ASP A 83 14.86 -2.05 10.26
CA ASP A 83 14.31 -1.28 11.38
C ASP A 83 14.99 -1.65 12.70
N GLU A 84 15.13 -0.65 13.55
CA GLU A 84 15.65 -0.83 14.91
C GLU A 84 14.51 -0.75 15.93
N PRO A 85 14.47 -1.65 16.93
CA PRO A 85 15.44 -2.70 17.19
C PRO A 85 15.32 -3.87 16.19
N ALA A 86 16.43 -4.56 15.91
CA ALA A 86 16.43 -5.70 14.97
C ALA A 86 15.47 -6.87 15.33
N ASP A 87 14.95 -6.91 16.56
CA ASP A 87 13.94 -7.87 17.03
C ASP A 87 12.50 -7.31 17.01
N LEU A 88 12.26 -6.19 16.32
CA LEU A 88 10.97 -5.48 16.26
C LEU A 88 9.79 -6.42 15.93
N GLY A 89 9.93 -7.28 14.91
CA GLY A 89 8.86 -8.21 14.53
C GLY A 89 8.47 -9.19 15.65
N ALA A 90 9.44 -9.65 16.45
CA ALA A 90 9.17 -10.52 17.60
C ALA A 90 8.43 -9.76 18.71
N ARG A 91 8.86 -8.53 19.01
CA ARG A 91 8.21 -7.66 20.00
C ARG A 91 6.77 -7.32 19.63
N LEU A 92 6.52 -7.02 18.36
CA LEU A 92 5.18 -6.78 17.84
C LEU A 92 4.30 -8.03 18.02
N THR A 93 4.84 -9.22 17.72
CA THR A 93 4.13 -10.49 17.92
C THR A 93 3.76 -10.70 19.38
N ASP A 94 4.71 -10.48 20.31
CA ASP A 94 4.48 -10.59 21.76
C ASP A 94 3.44 -9.58 22.26
N ALA A 95 3.32 -8.42 21.61
CA ALA A 95 2.32 -7.41 21.91
C ALA A 95 0.92 -7.71 21.31
N GLY A 96 0.78 -8.76 20.51
CA GLY A 96 -0.49 -9.22 19.92
C GLY A 96 -0.69 -8.85 18.45
N PHE A 97 0.33 -8.35 17.76
CA PHE A 97 0.30 -8.18 16.30
C PHE A 97 0.44 -9.55 15.63
N VAL A 98 -0.20 -9.73 14.47
CA VAL A 98 -0.09 -10.95 13.65
C VAL A 98 0.70 -10.63 12.39
N PRO A 99 1.84 -11.33 12.13
CA PRO A 99 2.57 -11.21 10.88
C PRO A 99 1.69 -11.56 9.67
N ASP A 100 1.73 -10.72 8.65
CA ASP A 100 1.19 -10.99 7.32
C ASP A 100 2.27 -11.57 6.40
N GLU A 101 1.88 -11.90 5.18
CA GLU A 101 2.81 -12.36 4.15
C GLU A 101 3.90 -11.31 3.86
N PRO A 102 5.17 -11.73 3.69
CA PRO A 102 6.20 -10.77 3.40
C PRO A 102 6.07 -10.10 2.05
N GLU A 103 6.24 -8.78 2.02
CA GLU A 103 6.22 -7.98 0.79
C GLU A 103 7.64 -7.59 0.34
N THR A 104 7.85 -7.42 -0.97
CA THR A 104 9.18 -7.06 -1.53
C THR A 104 9.25 -5.58 -1.86
N LEU A 105 10.23 -4.89 -1.26
CA LEU A 105 10.56 -3.51 -1.60
C LEU A 105 11.43 -3.45 -2.87
N ILE A 106 10.89 -2.88 -3.95
CA ILE A 106 11.62 -2.69 -5.21
C ILE A 106 12.05 -1.22 -5.32
N LEU A 107 13.37 -0.99 -5.41
CA LEU A 107 13.96 0.33 -5.59
C LEU A 107 14.79 0.36 -6.88
N GLY A 108 14.62 1.40 -7.68
CA GLY A 108 15.35 1.55 -8.93
C GLY A 108 15.44 3.00 -9.40
N HIS A 109 16.45 3.29 -10.21
CA HIS A 109 16.55 4.57 -10.90
C HIS A 109 15.59 4.60 -12.09
N VAL A 110 14.73 5.62 -12.14
CA VAL A 110 13.76 5.81 -13.23
C VAL A 110 14.44 5.84 -14.59
N ASP A 111 15.55 6.57 -14.71
CA ASP A 111 16.30 6.68 -15.97
C ASP A 111 16.77 5.31 -16.49
N ALA A 112 17.10 4.39 -15.59
CA ALA A 112 17.49 3.03 -15.95
C ALA A 112 16.28 2.22 -16.48
N VAL A 113 15.11 2.38 -15.87
CA VAL A 113 13.86 1.78 -16.35
C VAL A 113 13.47 2.35 -17.71
N LEU A 114 13.55 3.66 -17.89
CA LEU A 114 13.23 4.35 -19.15
C LEU A 114 14.23 4.01 -20.27
N ALA A 115 15.47 3.69 -19.93
CA ALA A 115 16.47 3.24 -20.90
C ALA A 115 16.26 1.79 -21.36
N MET A 116 15.41 1.00 -20.69
CA MET A 116 15.12 -0.35 -21.13
C MET A 116 14.34 -0.32 -22.44
N PRO A 117 14.69 -1.16 -23.43
CA PRO A 117 13.89 -1.31 -24.64
C PRO A 117 12.48 -1.77 -24.27
N SER A 118 11.50 -0.90 -24.47
CA SER A 118 10.09 -1.25 -24.33
C SER A 118 9.43 -1.11 -25.69
N ALA A 119 9.07 -2.25 -26.28
CA ALA A 119 8.10 -2.28 -27.37
C ALA A 119 6.84 -2.90 -26.79
N LEU A 120 5.75 -2.14 -26.77
CA LEU A 120 4.45 -2.72 -26.47
C LEU A 120 4.14 -3.80 -27.51
N PRO A 121 3.59 -4.96 -27.12
CA PRO A 121 3.13 -5.95 -28.08
C PRO A 121 2.20 -5.32 -29.10
N SER A 122 2.22 -5.82 -30.34
CA SER A 122 1.30 -5.33 -31.35
C SER A 122 -0.14 -5.50 -30.86
N LYS A 123 -0.90 -4.40 -30.82
CA LYS A 123 -2.28 -4.26 -30.31
C LYS A 123 -2.42 -3.92 -28.82
N ILE A 124 -1.35 -3.66 -28.08
CA ILE A 124 -1.45 -3.09 -26.73
C ILE A 124 -1.30 -1.57 -26.80
N VAL A 125 -2.22 -0.85 -26.17
CA VAL A 125 -2.14 0.61 -26.00
C VAL A 125 -2.18 0.97 -24.53
N LEU A 126 -1.38 1.99 -24.17
CA LEU A 126 -1.46 2.64 -22.87
C LEU A 126 -2.28 3.91 -23.03
N ARG A 127 -3.24 4.13 -22.13
CA ARG A 127 -4.08 5.32 -22.12
C ARG A 127 -4.29 5.82 -20.71
N ASP A 128 -4.02 7.10 -20.50
CA ASP A 128 -4.33 7.75 -19.23
C ASP A 128 -5.85 7.88 -19.06
N VAL A 129 -6.30 7.59 -17.85
CA VAL A 129 -7.68 7.66 -17.42
C VAL A 129 -7.99 9.07 -16.96
N HIS A 130 -9.09 9.60 -17.46
CA HIS A 130 -9.63 10.89 -17.04
C HIS A 130 -11.15 10.86 -16.80
N GLU A 131 -11.83 9.79 -17.21
CA GLU A 131 -13.29 9.70 -17.16
C GLU A 131 -13.77 8.77 -16.05
N SER A 132 -14.85 9.15 -15.36
CA SER A 132 -15.46 8.32 -14.31
C SER A 132 -15.91 6.93 -14.80
N ALA A 133 -16.18 6.79 -16.11
CA ALA A 133 -16.52 5.50 -16.71
C ALA A 133 -15.34 4.52 -16.70
N ASP A 134 -14.11 5.01 -16.84
CA ASP A 134 -12.90 4.18 -16.74
C ASP A 134 -12.73 3.63 -15.31
N PHE A 135 -12.94 4.47 -14.29
CA PHE A 135 -12.87 4.06 -12.89
C PHE A 135 -13.88 2.98 -12.53
N ARG A 136 -15.06 3.00 -13.13
CA ARG A 136 -16.05 1.91 -12.98
C ARG A 136 -15.58 0.61 -13.62
N ARG A 137 -14.99 0.67 -14.82
CA ARG A 137 -14.41 -0.52 -15.47
C ARG A 137 -13.25 -1.11 -14.67
N ILE A 138 -12.42 -0.27 -14.07
CA ILE A 138 -11.36 -0.69 -13.14
C ILE A 138 -11.98 -1.38 -11.93
N ALA A 139 -13.07 -0.85 -11.37
CA ALA A 139 -13.80 -1.46 -10.26
C ALA A 139 -14.33 -2.85 -10.58
N GLU A 140 -14.97 -3.00 -11.74
CA GLU A 140 -15.49 -4.27 -12.22
C GLU A 140 -14.35 -5.30 -12.38
N LEU A 141 -13.22 -4.91 -12.98
CA LEU A 141 -12.06 -5.78 -13.12
C LEU A 141 -11.47 -6.18 -11.76
N GLU A 142 -11.29 -5.23 -10.84
CA GLU A 142 -10.76 -5.54 -9.51
C GLU A 142 -11.71 -6.46 -8.73
N ALA A 143 -13.03 -6.29 -8.87
CA ALA A 143 -14.01 -7.18 -8.26
C ALA A 143 -13.89 -8.61 -8.82
N ASP A 144 -13.64 -8.77 -10.11
CA ASP A 144 -13.42 -10.08 -10.74
C ASP A 144 -12.11 -10.74 -10.26
N ILE A 145 -11.04 -9.97 -10.07
CA ILE A 145 -9.73 -10.48 -9.63
C ILE A 145 -9.73 -10.82 -8.13
N TRP A 146 -10.30 -9.94 -7.32
CA TRP A 146 -10.18 -9.99 -5.85
C TRP A 146 -11.45 -10.51 -5.15
N GLY A 147 -12.52 -10.80 -5.89
CA GLY A 147 -13.76 -11.37 -5.35
C GLY A 147 -14.48 -10.47 -4.34
N SER A 148 -14.15 -9.17 -4.29
CA SER A 148 -14.81 -8.20 -3.41
C SER A 148 -14.99 -6.87 -4.13
N ASN A 149 -16.19 -6.31 -4.01
CA ASN A 149 -16.49 -4.99 -4.52
C ASN A 149 -15.96 -3.95 -3.51
N ARG A 150 -14.85 -3.29 -3.85
CA ARG A 150 -14.23 -2.26 -3.01
C ARG A 150 -14.91 -0.92 -3.32
N ASP A 151 -16.22 -0.85 -3.04
CA ASP A 151 -17.18 0.15 -3.57
C ASP A 151 -16.77 1.64 -3.46
N ASN A 152 -15.76 2.00 -2.67
CA ASN A 152 -15.30 3.39 -2.51
C ASN A 152 -13.86 3.66 -3.01
N VAL A 153 -13.07 2.62 -3.34
CA VAL A 153 -11.65 2.80 -3.71
C VAL A 153 -11.53 3.55 -5.03
N HIS A 154 -12.40 3.28 -5.99
CA HIS A 154 -12.34 3.90 -7.31
C HIS A 154 -12.83 5.35 -7.31
N GLU A 155 -13.80 5.68 -6.45
CA GLU A 155 -14.22 7.07 -6.23
C GLU A 155 -13.13 7.88 -5.51
N GLN A 156 -12.43 7.25 -4.57
CA GLN A 156 -11.28 7.84 -3.89
C GLN A 156 -10.12 8.08 -4.87
N LEU A 157 -9.77 7.09 -5.71
CA LEU A 157 -8.74 7.23 -6.74
C LEU A 157 -9.10 8.33 -7.76
N ALA A 158 -10.36 8.40 -8.19
CA ALA A 158 -10.83 9.44 -9.10
C ALA A 158 -10.79 10.83 -8.46
N THR A 159 -11.01 10.92 -7.14
CA THR A 159 -10.93 12.17 -6.38
C THR A 159 -9.48 12.58 -6.19
N GLU A 160 -8.61 11.65 -5.79
CA GLU A 160 -7.19 11.88 -5.61
C GLU A 160 -6.51 12.30 -6.91
N GLN A 161 -6.80 11.66 -8.04
CA GLN A 161 -6.27 12.07 -9.35
C GLN A 161 -6.71 13.51 -9.71
N ARG A 162 -7.94 13.90 -9.36
CA ARG A 162 -8.48 15.23 -9.66
C ARG A 162 -7.89 16.31 -8.76
N GLU A 163 -7.71 16.01 -7.48
CA GLU A 163 -7.20 16.94 -6.48
C GLU A 163 -5.67 17.05 -6.51
N PHE A 164 -5.00 15.96 -6.88
CA PHE A 164 -3.55 15.84 -6.91
C PHE A 164 -3.08 15.23 -8.25
N PRO A 165 -3.31 15.89 -9.39
CA PRO A 165 -2.87 15.39 -10.70
C PRO A 165 -1.34 15.26 -10.80
N ASP A 166 -0.61 16.01 -9.97
CA ASP A 166 0.84 15.91 -9.83
C ASP A 166 1.30 14.78 -8.87
N ARG A 167 0.37 13.98 -8.33
CA ARG A 167 0.66 12.83 -7.46
C ARG A 167 0.15 11.50 -7.99
N LEU A 168 -0.90 11.52 -8.80
CA LEU A 168 -1.55 10.32 -9.27
C LEU A 168 -1.96 10.47 -10.74
N ILE A 169 -1.23 9.79 -11.62
CA ILE A 169 -1.70 9.46 -12.97
C ILE A 169 -2.27 8.06 -12.91
N VAL A 170 -3.47 7.83 -13.46
CA VAL A 170 -4.03 6.48 -13.66
C VAL A 170 -3.90 6.10 -15.12
N THR A 171 -3.23 5.00 -15.45
CA THR A 171 -3.07 4.53 -16.84
C THR A 171 -3.59 3.11 -17.01
N VAL A 172 -4.46 2.89 -18.00
CA VAL A 172 -4.97 1.58 -18.41
C VAL A 172 -4.19 1.02 -19.59
N VAL A 173 -4.04 -0.32 -19.60
CA VAL A 173 -3.42 -1.08 -20.68
C VAL A 173 -4.54 -1.78 -21.46
N GLU A 174 -4.94 -1.25 -22.61
CA GLU A 174 -6.04 -1.78 -23.40
C GLU A 174 -5.52 -2.63 -24.57
N GLU A 175 -6.18 -3.75 -24.84
CA GLU A 175 -5.93 -4.55 -26.04
C GLU A 175 -6.86 -4.09 -27.17
N VAL A 176 -6.29 -3.70 -28.30
CA VAL A 176 -7.03 -3.26 -29.49
C VAL A 176 -7.37 -4.48 -30.34
N PHE A 177 -8.39 -5.24 -29.93
CA PHE A 177 -9.13 -6.13 -30.83
C PHE A 177 -10.47 -5.50 -31.20
N GLY A 178 -10.98 -5.80 -32.40
CA GLY A 178 -12.27 -5.29 -32.89
C GLY A 178 -13.50 -5.87 -32.18
N GLY A 179 -13.50 -5.89 -30.85
CA GLY A 179 -14.57 -6.35 -29.96
C GLY A 179 -14.30 -5.96 -28.50
N PRO A 180 -15.32 -5.91 -27.62
CA PRO A 180 -15.19 -5.42 -26.26
C PRO A 180 -14.40 -6.40 -25.39
N GLY A 181 -13.10 -6.18 -25.29
CA GLY A 181 -12.19 -6.87 -24.38
C GLY A 181 -11.16 -5.86 -23.88
N ALA A 182 -11.59 -4.93 -23.03
CA ALA A 182 -10.66 -4.02 -22.37
C ALA A 182 -10.09 -4.75 -21.15
N HIS A 183 -8.88 -5.28 -21.30
CA HIS A 183 -8.02 -5.43 -20.12
C HIS A 183 -7.69 -4.01 -19.64
N CYS A 184 -7.61 -3.80 -18.34
CA CYS A 184 -7.24 -2.50 -17.79
C CYS A 184 -6.24 -2.72 -16.67
N TRP A 185 -5.33 -1.78 -16.54
CA TRP A 185 -4.30 -1.79 -15.51
C TRP A 185 -4.42 -0.46 -14.76
N LEU A 186 -3.90 -0.41 -13.54
CA LEU A 186 -3.86 0.81 -12.74
C LEU A 186 -2.39 1.10 -12.43
N GLY A 187 -1.75 1.86 -13.31
CA GLY A 187 -0.51 2.55 -12.95
C GLY A 187 -0.87 3.81 -12.21
N ALA A 188 -0.38 4.00 -10.98
CA ALA A 188 -0.62 5.15 -10.11
C ALA A 188 0.72 5.80 -9.78
N ALA A 189 0.92 7.05 -10.18
CA ALA A 189 2.28 7.57 -10.25
C ALA A 189 2.33 9.11 -10.04
N PRO A 190 3.18 9.66 -9.13
CA PRO A 190 3.47 11.12 -9.01
C PRO A 190 4.55 11.64 -9.99
N PRO A 191 4.32 12.69 -10.81
CA PRO A 191 5.39 13.32 -11.60
C PRO A 191 6.62 13.72 -10.77
N GLY A 192 7.77 13.15 -11.15
CA GLY A 192 9.11 13.60 -10.74
C GLY A 192 9.72 12.94 -9.51
N HIS A 193 9.03 12.02 -8.80
CA HIS A 193 9.60 11.22 -7.72
C HIS A 193 8.67 10.05 -7.34
N TRP A 194 8.92 8.84 -7.84
CA TRP A 194 7.96 7.74 -7.67
C TRP A 194 8.23 6.90 -6.42
N PHE A 195 7.17 6.68 -5.63
CA PHE A 195 7.04 5.55 -4.73
C PHE A 195 5.55 5.19 -4.58
N ARG A 196 5.18 3.93 -4.82
CA ARG A 196 3.90 3.34 -4.42
C ARG A 196 4.05 1.83 -4.30
N GLU A 197 3.47 1.27 -3.24
CA GLU A 197 3.33 -0.16 -3.01
C GLU A 197 2.69 -0.87 -4.21
N PRO A 198 3.20 -2.03 -4.65
CA PRO A 198 2.64 -2.76 -5.76
C PRO A 198 1.26 -3.31 -5.36
N LEU A 199 0.21 -2.70 -5.91
CA LEU A 199 -1.08 -3.38 -6.04
C LEU A 199 -0.85 -4.67 -6.82
N GLY A 200 -1.19 -5.80 -6.20
CA GLY A 200 -0.83 -7.14 -6.64
C GLY A 200 -1.09 -7.48 -8.10
N TRP A 201 -0.23 -8.36 -8.61
CA TRP A 201 -0.22 -8.88 -9.98
C TRP A 201 -0.89 -10.26 -10.03
N ARG A 202 -1.79 -10.51 -10.99
CA ARG A 202 -2.08 -11.87 -11.51
C ARG A 202 -2.48 -11.83 -12.98
N ASP A 203 -1.79 -12.63 -13.81
CA ASP A 203 -2.18 -12.93 -15.20
C ASP A 203 -3.12 -14.15 -15.26
N ALA A 204 -4.16 -14.08 -16.09
CA ALA A 204 -5.01 -15.20 -16.46
C ALA A 204 -4.37 -16.07 -17.57
N ALA A 205 -3.10 -16.46 -17.44
CA ALA A 205 -2.48 -17.58 -18.16
C ALA A 205 -1.01 -17.78 -17.74
N GLY A 206 -0.77 -18.49 -16.63
CA GLY A 206 0.49 -19.21 -16.39
C GLY A 206 1.72 -18.41 -15.92
N VAL A 207 1.98 -18.49 -14.60
CA VAL A 207 3.24 -18.28 -13.85
C VAL A 207 3.60 -16.83 -13.41
N ALA A 208 3.01 -16.48 -12.25
CA ALA A 208 3.47 -15.78 -11.02
C ALA A 208 4.54 -14.66 -10.98
N ALA A 209 4.15 -13.55 -10.32
CA ALA A 209 4.81 -13.04 -9.11
C ALA A 209 3.73 -12.50 -8.13
N GLU A 210 3.82 -12.91 -6.86
CA GLU A 210 2.84 -12.68 -5.81
C GLU A 210 3.05 -11.34 -5.08
N GLY A 211 1.94 -10.86 -4.52
CA GLY A 211 1.84 -9.66 -3.69
C GLY A 211 0.39 -9.22 -3.66
N ALA A 212 -0.52 -10.07 -3.20
CA ALA A 212 -1.83 -9.57 -2.82
C ALA A 212 -1.59 -8.54 -1.72
N VAL A 213 -2.05 -7.29 -1.87
CA VAL A 213 -2.05 -6.36 -0.73
C VAL A 213 -3.13 -6.88 0.22
N PRO A 214 -2.81 -7.44 1.40
CA PRO A 214 -3.80 -7.85 2.37
C PRO A 214 -4.01 -6.71 3.38
N GLY A 215 -3.94 -5.44 2.96
CA GLY A 215 -4.32 -4.33 3.84
C GLY A 215 -5.74 -4.52 4.35
N CYS A 216 -5.90 -4.79 5.65
CA CYS A 216 -7.15 -4.90 6.43
C CYS A 216 -8.41 -5.50 5.73
N THR A 217 -8.27 -6.29 4.66
CA THR A 217 -9.38 -6.83 3.84
C THR A 217 -9.24 -8.32 3.67
N HIS A 218 -9.87 -9.07 4.59
CA HIS A 218 -10.31 -10.45 4.34
C HIS A 218 -11.69 -10.63 4.99
N ALA A 219 -12.68 -11.00 4.18
CA ALA A 219 -14.01 -11.40 4.64
C ALA A 219 -13.94 -12.75 5.42
N PRO A 220 -14.90 -13.03 6.32
CA PRO A 220 -14.66 -13.89 7.48
C PRO A 220 -14.82 -15.39 7.20
N GLY A 221 -13.81 -16.17 7.57
CA GLY A 221 -14.00 -17.53 8.08
C GLY A 221 -14.24 -17.48 9.59
N GLN A 222 -15.35 -18.05 10.05
CA GLN A 222 -15.86 -17.98 11.42
C GLN A 222 -14.80 -18.29 12.50
N ALA A 223 -14.56 -17.33 13.41
CA ALA A 223 -14.91 -17.40 14.84
C ALA A 223 -14.01 -16.53 15.74
N ARG A 224 -14.70 -15.74 16.59
CA ARG A 224 -14.29 -15.00 17.81
C ARG A 224 -13.75 -13.56 17.67
N GLN A 225 -14.24 -12.76 18.61
CA GLN A 225 -14.44 -11.31 18.62
C GLN A 225 -13.23 -10.53 19.17
N GLY A 226 -12.92 -9.40 18.54
CA GLY A 226 -11.93 -8.39 18.98
C GLY A 226 -11.27 -7.67 17.79
N PRO A 227 -10.77 -6.42 17.93
CA PRO A 227 -10.00 -5.74 16.88
C PRO A 227 -8.76 -6.58 16.51
N ARG A 228 -8.44 -6.66 15.22
CA ARG A 228 -7.29 -7.43 14.69
C ARG A 228 -6.13 -6.48 14.41
N VAL A 229 -4.95 -6.87 14.86
CA VAL A 229 -3.72 -6.11 14.73
C VAL A 229 -2.78 -6.87 13.79
N ARG A 230 -2.26 -6.23 12.73
CA ARG A 230 -1.44 -6.87 11.69
C ARG A 230 -0.03 -6.25 11.58
N LEU A 231 0.91 -7.06 11.13
CA LEU A 231 2.30 -6.70 10.87
C LEU A 231 2.59 -6.99 9.39
N LEU A 232 2.91 -5.98 8.59
CA LEU A 232 3.54 -6.22 7.29
C LEU A 232 5.06 -6.30 7.51
N ALA A 233 5.64 -7.45 7.22
CA ALA A 233 7.09 -7.66 7.24
C ALA A 233 7.62 -7.61 5.81
N SER A 234 8.33 -6.56 5.38
CA SER A 234 8.99 -6.63 4.08
C SER A 234 10.24 -7.51 4.16
N GLY A 235 10.32 -8.52 3.28
CA GLY A 235 11.35 -9.56 3.34
C GLY A 235 12.73 -9.13 2.79
N ARG A 236 13.74 -9.87 3.23
CA ARG A 236 15.19 -9.71 2.99
C ARG A 236 15.59 -9.24 1.59
N VAL A 237 16.47 -8.23 1.58
CA VAL A 237 17.48 -8.02 0.51
C VAL A 237 18.77 -8.74 0.91
#